data_AF-A0A519WYV3-F1
#
_entry.id   AF-A0A519WYV3-F1
#
_cell.length_a   1.000
_cell.length_b   1.000
_cell.length_c   1.000
_cell.angle_alpha   90.00
_cell.angle_beta   90.00
_cell.angle_gamma   90.00
#
_symmetry.space_group_name_H-M   'P 1'
#
loop_
_entity.id
_entity.type
_entity.pdbx_description
1 polymer ?
#
loop_
_entity_poly.entity_id
_entity_poly.type
_entity_poly.pdbx_seq_one_letter_code
_entity_poly.pdbx_strand_id
1 'polypeptide(L)'
;MLKRISFLAIMLLYGSSTLLAQKTDTISITLENVKYPYPVKFFPVNTEGQNLRMAYMDIVPTKLSNGRTVVLFHGKNFGGYYWTDVINSLTSRGFRVIVPDQIGFGKSSKAFIHYSFHQMARWNKALLDTLGIKKANILGHSMGGMLATRFALMYPE
;
A
#
# COMPACT_ATOMS: atom_id res chain seq x y z
N MET A 1 38.44 -39.31 -41.82
CA MET A 1 37.78 -39.47 -40.49
C MET A 1 37.70 -38.17 -39.67
N LEU A 2 38.52 -37.13 -39.94
CA LEU A 2 38.54 -35.88 -39.17
C LEU A 2 37.47 -34.81 -39.52
N LYS A 3 36.83 -34.84 -40.69
CA LYS A 3 35.90 -33.78 -41.14
C LYS A 3 34.47 -33.88 -40.59
N ARG A 4 34.08 -35.02 -40.02
CA ARG A 4 32.73 -35.22 -39.45
C ARG A 4 32.60 -34.72 -38.00
N ILE A 5 33.72 -34.55 -37.30
CA ILE A 5 33.73 -34.09 -35.91
C ILE A 5 33.50 -32.57 -35.83
N SER A 6 33.90 -31.82 -36.86
CA SER A 6 33.78 -30.36 -36.90
C SER A 6 32.34 -29.85 -37.06
N PHE A 7 31.44 -30.62 -37.67
CA PHE A 7 30.05 -30.21 -37.88
C PHE A 7 29.19 -30.37 -36.61
N LEU A 8 29.49 -31.37 -35.77
CA LEU A 8 28.77 -31.58 -34.51
C LEU A 8 29.09 -30.49 -33.47
N ALA A 9 30.33 -30.02 -33.44
CA ALA A 9 30.78 -28.97 -32.52
C ALA A 9 30.12 -27.61 -32.82
N ILE A 10 29.86 -27.32 -34.11
CA ILE A 10 29.20 -26.06 -34.51
C ILE A 10 27.69 -26.11 -34.22
N MET A 11 27.03 -27.26 -34.37
CA MET A 11 25.61 -27.40 -34.02
C MET A 11 25.34 -27.32 -32.50
N LEU A 12 26.30 -27.70 -31.66
CA LEU A 12 26.24 -27.55 -30.21
C LEU A 12 26.43 -26.11 -29.74
N LEU A 13 27.04 -25.23 -30.55
CA LEU A 13 27.25 -23.82 -30.20
C LEU A 13 26.04 -22.92 -30.47
N TYR A 14 25.05 -23.38 -31.24
CA TYR A 14 23.81 -22.62 -31.51
C TYR A 14 22.60 -23.05 -30.65
N GLY A 15 22.75 -24.09 -29.83
CA GLY A 15 21.66 -24.64 -29.00
C GLY A 15 21.50 -24.01 -27.61
N SER A 16 22.30 -23.00 -27.27
CA SER A 16 22.28 -22.37 -25.95
C SER A 16 21.61 -20.99 -25.97
N SER A 17 20.52 -20.82 -26.71
CA SER A 17 19.55 -19.82 -26.30
C SER A 17 18.95 -20.33 -25.01
N THR A 18 19.50 -19.91 -23.87
CA THR A 18 18.83 -20.05 -22.58
C THR A 18 17.44 -19.46 -22.78
N LEU A 19 16.42 -20.31 -22.88
CA LEU A 19 15.06 -19.96 -22.54
C LEU A 19 15.15 -19.49 -21.08
N LEU A 20 15.43 -18.21 -20.88
CA LEU A 20 15.13 -17.56 -19.63
C LEU A 20 13.62 -17.65 -19.55
N ALA A 21 13.13 -18.69 -18.88
CA ALA A 21 11.74 -18.76 -18.46
C ALA A 21 11.44 -17.40 -17.83
N GLN A 22 10.55 -16.64 -18.46
CA GLN A 22 10.18 -15.32 -17.99
C GLN A 22 9.77 -15.51 -16.54
N LYS A 23 10.57 -14.97 -15.61
CA LYS A 23 10.31 -15.11 -14.18
C LYS A 23 8.93 -14.51 -13.97
N THR A 24 7.94 -15.35 -13.68
CA THR A 24 6.60 -14.86 -13.40
C THR A 24 6.72 -14.08 -12.10
N ASP A 25 6.74 -12.76 -12.20
CA ASP A 25 6.68 -11.88 -11.04
C ASP A 25 5.27 -12.00 -10.46
N THR A 26 5.02 -13.09 -9.74
CA THR A 26 3.76 -13.31 -9.05
C THR A 26 3.66 -12.29 -7.93
N ILE A 27 2.64 -11.46 -8.02
CA ILE A 27 2.31 -10.49 -6.98
C ILE A 27 1.70 -11.26 -5.81
N SER A 28 2.25 -11.10 -4.61
CA SER A 28 1.66 -11.71 -3.43
C SER A 28 0.30 -11.08 -3.11
N ILE A 29 -0.55 -11.82 -2.40
CA ILE A 29 -1.89 -11.35 -2.02
C ILE A 29 -1.87 -10.05 -1.17
N THR A 30 -0.76 -9.78 -0.48
CA THR A 30 -0.49 -8.54 0.26
C THR A 30 0.51 -7.63 -0.44
N LEU A 31 0.72 -7.78 -1.74
CA LEU A 31 1.59 -6.90 -2.54
C LEU A 31 3.00 -6.73 -1.93
N GLU A 32 3.55 -7.74 -1.26
CA GLU A 32 4.85 -7.64 -0.55
C GLU A 32 5.96 -7.19 -1.50
N ASN A 33 5.92 -7.71 -2.73
CA ASN A 33 6.88 -7.40 -3.79
C ASN A 33 6.60 -6.07 -4.53
N VAL A 34 5.50 -5.37 -4.22
CA VAL A 34 5.21 -4.05 -4.77
C VAL A 34 5.91 -2.99 -3.92
N LYS A 35 6.75 -2.19 -4.57
CA LYS A 35 7.47 -1.08 -3.92
C LYS A 35 6.51 0.07 -3.61
N TYR A 36 6.51 0.51 -2.35
CA TYR A 36 5.82 1.72 -1.93
C TYR A 36 6.83 2.89 -1.89
N PRO A 37 6.36 4.14 -2.06
CA PRO A 37 7.25 5.32 -2.09
C PRO A 37 7.89 5.62 -0.74
N TYR A 38 7.32 5.14 0.38
CA TYR A 38 7.83 5.35 1.74
C TYR A 38 7.78 4.06 2.57
N PRO A 39 8.50 4.00 3.71
CA PRO A 39 8.47 2.86 4.61
C PRO A 39 7.04 2.53 5.08
N VAL A 40 6.70 1.24 5.00
CA VAL A 40 5.40 0.72 5.42
C VAL A 40 5.51 0.20 6.84
N LYS A 41 4.60 0.66 7.69
CA LYS A 41 4.38 0.19 9.07
C LYS A 41 3.09 -0.62 9.13
N PHE A 42 2.89 -1.35 10.23
CA PHE A 42 1.69 -2.16 10.43
C PHE A 42 1.02 -1.85 11.76
N PHE A 43 -0.30 -1.71 11.72
CA PHE A 43 -1.17 -1.55 12.88
C PHE A 43 -1.96 -2.84 13.11
N PRO A 44 -1.93 -3.42 14.32
CA PRO A 44 -2.67 -4.64 14.61
C PRO A 44 -4.17 -4.37 14.64
N VAL A 45 -4.94 -5.27 14.03
CA VAL A 45 -6.41 -5.23 14.01
C VAL A 45 -6.92 -6.59 14.48
N ASN A 46 -7.75 -6.63 15.52
CA ASN A 46 -8.50 -7.81 15.89
C ASN A 46 -9.97 -7.63 15.50
N THR A 47 -10.52 -8.55 14.72
CA THR A 47 -11.92 -8.47 14.26
C THR A 47 -12.42 -9.87 13.91
N GLU A 48 -13.65 -10.19 14.29
CA GLU A 48 -14.29 -11.48 13.98
C GLU A 48 -13.40 -12.70 14.32
N GLY A 49 -12.68 -12.63 15.45
CA GLY A 49 -11.78 -13.69 15.91
C GLY A 49 -10.45 -13.78 15.16
N GLN A 50 -10.15 -12.88 14.23
CA GLN A 50 -8.94 -12.89 13.41
C GLN A 50 -7.96 -11.79 13.82
N ASN A 51 -6.67 -12.15 13.91
CA ASN A 51 -5.56 -11.21 14.09
C ASN A 51 -5.03 -10.77 12.73
N LEU A 52 -5.35 -9.53 12.35
CA LEU A 52 -5.03 -8.92 11.08
C LEU A 52 -4.00 -7.79 11.26
N ARG A 53 -3.40 -7.37 10.15
CA ARG A 53 -2.50 -6.21 10.10
C ARG A 53 -2.98 -5.21 9.05
N MET A 54 -3.08 -3.96 9.46
CA MET A 54 -3.36 -2.82 8.58
C MET A 54 -2.05 -2.11 8.25
N ALA A 55 -1.61 -2.18 7.00
CA ALA A 55 -0.46 -1.45 6.51
C ALA A 55 -0.75 0.05 6.45
N TYR A 56 0.24 0.87 6.79
CA TYR A 56 0.17 2.31 6.60
C TYR A 56 1.54 2.93 6.38
N MET A 57 1.59 4.08 5.71
CA MET A 57 2.75 4.97 5.71
C MET A 57 2.47 6.16 6.61
N ASP A 58 3.51 6.63 7.30
CA ASP A 58 3.49 7.82 8.16
C ASP A 58 4.69 8.69 7.81
N ILE A 59 4.41 9.76 7.06
CA ILE A 59 5.42 10.61 6.46
C ILE A 59 5.42 11.96 7.17
N VAL A 60 6.60 12.34 7.68
CA VAL A 60 6.83 13.65 8.28
C VAL A 60 7.01 14.72 7.19
N PRO A 61 6.70 16.00 7.47
CA PRO A 61 6.93 17.08 6.53
C PRO A 61 8.41 17.18 6.09
N THR A 62 8.65 17.58 4.85
CA THR A 62 10.01 17.85 4.33
C THR A 62 10.45 19.30 4.55
N LYS A 63 9.48 20.20 4.82
CA LYS A 63 9.71 21.58 5.26
C LYS A 63 9.25 21.77 6.71
N LEU A 64 9.30 23.01 7.21
CA LEU A 64 8.77 23.34 8.52
C LEU A 64 7.33 22.83 8.67
N SER A 65 7.08 22.10 9.76
CA SER A 65 5.76 21.57 10.07
C SER A 65 4.75 22.72 10.21
N ASN A 66 3.60 22.57 9.57
CA ASN A 66 2.47 23.48 9.73
C ASN A 66 1.50 23.03 10.85
N GLY A 67 1.87 21.98 11.59
CA GLY A 67 1.07 21.41 12.68
C GLY A 67 -0.17 20.63 12.23
N ARG A 68 -0.42 20.48 10.93
CA ARG A 68 -1.60 19.79 10.39
C ARG A 68 -1.23 18.43 9.82
N THR A 69 -2.14 17.48 9.99
CA THR A 69 -2.05 16.14 9.41
C THR A 69 -3.09 15.96 8.31
N VAL A 70 -2.75 15.20 7.26
CA VAL A 70 -3.69 14.74 6.23
C VAL A 70 -3.70 13.22 6.20
N VAL A 71 -4.89 12.62 6.13
CA VAL A 71 -5.07 11.17 5.92
C VAL A 71 -5.56 10.93 4.50
N LEU A 72 -4.90 10.04 3.76
CA LEU A 72 -5.21 9.74 2.36
C LEU A 72 -5.88 8.36 2.23
N PHE A 73 -7.19 8.33 1.99
CA PHE A 73 -7.94 7.10 1.75
C PHE A 73 -8.00 6.76 0.26
N HIS A 74 -7.38 5.62 -0.10
CA HIS A 74 -7.31 5.14 -1.48
C HIS A 74 -8.68 4.63 -2.01
N GLY A 75 -8.80 4.57 -3.34
CA GLY A 75 -9.95 3.95 -4.02
C GLY A 75 -9.86 2.42 -4.06
N LYS A 76 -10.95 1.78 -4.52
CA LYS A 76 -11.12 0.30 -4.48
C LYS A 76 -10.00 -0.47 -5.19
N ASN A 77 -9.41 0.08 -6.24
CA ASN A 77 -8.41 -0.61 -7.06
C ASN A 77 -6.97 -0.14 -6.80
N PHE A 78 -6.75 0.61 -5.72
CA PHE A 78 -5.47 1.24 -5.40
C PHE A 78 -5.01 0.83 -3.99
N GLY A 79 -3.76 1.17 -3.66
CA GLY A 79 -3.20 1.12 -2.31
C GLY A 79 -2.32 2.34 -2.06
N GLY A 80 -1.51 2.34 -1.00
CA GLY A 80 -0.71 3.48 -0.58
C GLY A 80 0.30 3.95 -1.63
N TYR A 81 0.75 3.04 -2.52
CA TYR A 81 1.62 3.35 -3.65
C TYR A 81 1.03 4.39 -4.63
N TYR A 82 -0.31 4.52 -4.69
CA TYR A 82 -1.01 5.46 -5.56
C TYR A 82 -0.74 6.93 -5.23
N TRP A 83 -0.36 7.23 -3.98
CA TRP A 83 -0.35 8.60 -3.46
C TRP A 83 0.99 9.34 -3.59
N THR A 84 1.99 8.79 -4.30
CA THR A 84 3.37 9.33 -4.34
C THR A 84 3.42 10.85 -4.54
N ASP A 85 2.80 11.37 -5.61
CA ASP A 85 2.86 12.80 -5.93
C ASP A 85 2.08 13.66 -4.94
N VAL A 86 0.97 13.14 -4.42
CA VAL A 86 0.16 13.84 -3.41
C VAL A 86 0.92 13.91 -2.07
N ILE A 87 1.62 12.85 -1.68
CA ILE A 87 2.47 12.85 -0.48
C ILE A 87 3.59 13.89 -0.64
N ASN A 88 4.30 13.89 -1.76
CA ASN A 88 5.36 14.87 -2.06
C ASN A 88 4.81 16.31 -2.00
N SER A 89 3.65 16.54 -2.59
CA SER A 89 2.98 17.84 -2.63
C SER A 89 2.56 18.33 -1.23
N LEU A 90 2.01 17.44 -0.39
CA LEU A 90 1.57 17.80 0.96
C LEU A 90 2.74 18.00 1.94
N THR A 91 3.70 17.08 1.94
CA THR A 91 4.86 17.14 2.84
C THR A 91 5.74 18.37 2.57
N SER A 92 5.89 18.78 1.31
CA SER A 92 6.59 20.02 0.93
C SER A 92 5.87 21.29 1.36
N ARG A 93 4.60 21.20 1.79
CA ARG A 93 3.80 22.29 2.36
C ARG A 93 3.65 22.20 3.88
N GLY A 94 4.44 21.36 4.54
CA GLY A 94 4.47 21.27 6.00
C GLY A 94 3.48 20.28 6.63
N PHE A 95 2.73 19.51 5.83
CA PHE A 95 1.77 18.53 6.36
C PHE A 95 2.44 17.21 6.75
N ARG A 96 2.06 16.64 7.90
CA ARG A 96 2.26 15.20 8.16
C ARG A 96 1.24 14.43 7.34
N VAL A 97 1.63 13.32 6.72
CA VAL A 97 0.75 12.55 5.84
C VAL A 97 0.66 11.10 6.31
N ILE A 98 -0.56 10.65 6.58
CA ILE A 98 -0.88 9.26 6.93
C ILE A 98 -1.58 8.59 5.76
N VAL A 99 -1.10 7.42 5.34
CA VAL A 99 -1.63 6.69 4.19
C VAL A 99 -1.91 5.24 4.57
N PRO A 100 -3.12 4.93 5.07
CA PRO A 100 -3.52 3.58 5.42
C PRO A 100 -4.00 2.79 4.19
N ASP A 101 -3.53 1.56 4.06
CA ASP A 101 -4.17 0.55 3.22
C ASP A 101 -5.30 -0.07 4.03
N GLN A 102 -6.54 0.02 3.53
CA GLN A 102 -7.67 -0.58 4.23
C GLN A 102 -7.51 -2.11 4.30
N ILE A 103 -7.98 -2.76 5.38
CA ILE A 103 -8.08 -4.23 5.43
C ILE A 103 -8.82 -4.70 4.17
N GLY A 104 -8.32 -5.74 3.51
CA GLY A 104 -8.78 -6.18 2.18
C GLY A 104 -8.04 -5.56 0.99
N PHE A 105 -7.13 -4.60 1.21
CA PHE A 105 -6.44 -3.88 0.13
C PHE A 105 -4.93 -3.75 0.38
N GLY A 106 -4.19 -3.40 -0.68
CA GLY A 106 -2.76 -3.07 -0.60
C GLY A 106 -1.92 -4.11 0.16
N LYS A 107 -1.08 -3.62 1.08
CA LYS A 107 -0.25 -4.45 1.97
C LYS A 107 -0.96 -4.93 3.23
N SER A 108 -2.22 -4.55 3.44
CA SER A 108 -3.04 -5.02 4.55
C SER A 108 -3.54 -6.45 4.35
N SER A 109 -3.87 -7.13 5.45
CA SER A 109 -4.44 -8.49 5.44
C SER A 109 -5.66 -8.60 4.50
N LYS A 110 -5.79 -9.75 3.82
CA LYS A 110 -6.98 -10.12 3.04
C LYS A 110 -7.75 -11.17 3.82
N ALA A 111 -8.86 -10.76 4.44
CA ALA A 111 -9.60 -11.58 5.39
C ALA A 111 -11.04 -11.81 4.92
N PHE A 112 -11.59 -12.97 5.25
CA PHE A 112 -13.02 -13.25 5.07
C PHE A 112 -13.75 -12.72 6.30
N ILE A 113 -14.26 -11.49 6.20
CA ILE A 113 -14.93 -10.74 7.26
C ILE A 113 -16.07 -9.90 6.67
N HIS A 114 -16.93 -9.35 7.52
CA HIS A 114 -17.99 -8.43 7.14
C HIS A 114 -17.43 -7.01 6.96
N TYR A 115 -17.20 -6.63 5.71
CA TYR A 115 -16.71 -5.29 5.38
C TYR A 115 -17.81 -4.24 5.48
N SER A 116 -17.53 -3.15 6.20
CA SER A 116 -18.36 -1.94 6.20
C SER A 116 -17.52 -0.68 6.33
N PHE A 117 -18.00 0.44 5.79
CA PHE A 117 -17.33 1.73 5.97
C PHE A 117 -17.27 2.16 7.44
N HIS A 118 -18.24 1.76 8.26
CA HIS A 118 -18.21 2.02 9.71
C HIS A 118 -17.02 1.33 10.37
N GLN A 119 -16.78 0.06 10.03
CA GLN A 119 -15.67 -0.70 10.59
C GLN A 119 -14.32 -0.19 10.08
N MET A 120 -14.22 0.11 8.78
CA MET A 120 -13.03 0.76 8.22
C MET A 120 -12.74 2.10 8.92
N ALA A 121 -13.75 2.94 9.13
CA ALA A 121 -13.58 4.21 9.84
C ALA A 121 -13.08 4.00 11.27
N ARG A 122 -13.62 3.02 12.01
CA ARG A 122 -13.15 2.67 13.38
C ARG A 122 -11.68 2.27 13.40
N TRP A 123 -11.22 1.45 12.46
CA TRP A 123 -9.80 1.05 12.40
C TRP A 123 -8.89 2.22 12.10
N ASN A 124 -9.29 3.12 11.20
CA ASN A 124 -8.51 4.33 10.93
C ASN A 124 -8.49 5.28 12.13
N LYS A 125 -9.59 5.42 12.87
CA LYS A 125 -9.63 6.23 14.09
C LYS A 125 -8.70 5.66 15.15
N ALA A 126 -8.76 4.35 15.38
CA ALA A 126 -7.86 3.67 16.32
C ALA A 126 -6.39 3.84 15.91
N LEU A 127 -6.07 3.72 14.61
CA LEU A 127 -4.73 4.03 14.10
C LEU A 127 -4.31 5.47 14.46
N LEU A 128 -5.15 6.48 14.16
CA LEU A 128 -4.82 7.87 14.46
C LEU A 128 -4.62 8.12 15.96
N ASP A 129 -5.40 7.46 16.81
CA ASP A 129 -5.26 7.53 18.27
C ASP A 129 -3.90 7.01 18.73
N THR A 130 -3.44 5.86 18.18
CA THR A 130 -2.08 5.35 18.49
C THR A 130 -0.95 6.26 18.03
N LEU A 131 -1.20 7.09 17.01
CA LEU A 131 -0.24 8.06 16.48
C LEU A 131 -0.32 9.43 17.17
N GLY A 132 -1.23 9.59 18.15
CA GLY A 132 -1.47 10.84 18.87
C GLY A 132 -2.11 11.93 18.02
N ILE A 133 -2.76 11.57 16.91
CA ILE A 133 -3.35 12.53 15.96
C ILE A 133 -4.77 12.85 16.41
N LYS A 134 -4.94 13.99 17.08
CA LYS A 134 -6.24 14.45 17.57
C LYS A 134 -7.14 15.05 16.50
N LYS A 135 -6.55 15.62 15.44
CA LYS A 135 -7.27 16.29 14.36
C LYS A 135 -6.53 16.09 13.03
N ALA A 136 -7.27 15.77 11.98
CA ALA A 136 -6.71 15.57 10.66
C ALA A 136 -7.65 16.07 9.55
N ASN A 137 -7.07 16.45 8.42
CA ASN A 137 -7.81 16.66 7.18
C ASN A 137 -7.94 15.31 6.48
N ILE A 138 -9.14 14.94 6.05
CA ILE A 138 -9.38 13.65 5.41
C ILE A 138 -9.54 13.87 3.91
N LEU A 139 -8.73 13.18 3.10
CA LEU A 139 -8.81 13.19 1.65
C LEU A 139 -9.12 11.77 1.17
N GLY A 140 -10.18 11.62 0.38
CA GLY A 140 -10.60 10.33 -0.15
C GLY A 140 -10.79 10.35 -1.66
N HIS A 141 -10.33 9.29 -2.35
CA HIS A 141 -10.59 9.08 -3.77
C HIS A 141 -11.52 7.89 -4.00
N SER A 142 -12.62 8.07 -4.76
CA SER A 142 -13.57 7.00 -5.10
C SER A 142 -14.15 6.31 -3.85
N MET A 143 -13.94 5.00 -3.66
CA MET A 143 -14.27 4.28 -2.42
C MET A 143 -13.68 4.97 -1.18
N GLY A 144 -12.48 5.53 -1.29
CA GLY A 144 -11.85 6.31 -0.23
C GLY A 144 -12.61 7.58 0.09
N GLY A 145 -13.33 8.17 -0.88
CA GLY A 145 -14.27 9.27 -0.67
C GLY A 145 -15.48 8.82 0.16
N MET A 146 -16.06 7.66 -0.15
CA MET A 146 -17.15 7.08 0.66
C MET A 146 -16.70 6.80 2.11
N LEU A 147 -15.48 6.28 2.28
CA LEU A 147 -14.88 6.10 3.60
C LEU A 147 -14.62 7.44 4.29
N ALA A 148 -14.09 8.44 3.58
CA ALA A 148 -13.85 9.77 4.12
C ALA A 148 -15.15 10.42 4.64
N THR A 149 -16.23 10.33 3.86
CA THR A 149 -17.56 10.81 4.29
C THR A 149 -18.02 10.07 5.54
N ARG A 150 -17.92 8.74 5.58
CA ARG A 150 -18.32 7.96 6.77
C ARG A 150 -17.46 8.31 7.98
N PHE A 151 -16.16 8.50 7.79
CA PHE A 151 -15.23 8.88 8.85
C PHE A 151 -15.59 10.23 9.46
N ALA A 152 -15.78 11.25 8.62
CA ALA A 152 -16.16 12.59 9.07
C ALA A 152 -17.53 12.65 9.77
N LEU A 153 -18.49 11.81 9.34
CA LEU A 153 -19.78 11.68 10.03
C LEU A 153 -19.64 11.03 11.42
N MET A 154 -18.68 10.13 11.60
CA MET A 154 -18.47 9.42 12.87
C MET A 154 -17.56 10.19 13.84
N TYR A 155 -16.65 11.00 13.33
CA TYR A 155 -15.61 11.72 14.09
C TYR A 155 -15.49 13.17 13.56
N PRO A 156 -16.48 14.04 13.85
CA PRO A 156 -16.53 15.40 13.31
C PRO A 156 -15.55 16.40 13.96
N GLU A 157 -15.02 16.11 15.16
CA GLU A 157 -14.12 16.97 15.94
C GLU A 157 -12.70 17.18 15.34
#